data_AF-A0A1D1Y860-F1
#
_entry.id   AF-A0A1D1Y860-F1
#
_cell.length_a   1.000
_cell.length_b   1.000
_cell.length_c   1.000
_cell.angle_alpha   90.00
_cell.angle_beta   90.00
_cell.angle_gamma   90.00
#
_symmetry.space_group_name_H-M   'P 1'
#
loop_
_entity.id
_entity.type
_entity.pdbx_description
1 polymer ?
#
loop_
_entity_poly.entity_id
_entity_poly.type
_entity_poly.pdbx_seq_one_letter_code
_entity_poly.pdbx_strand_id
1 'polypeptide(L)'
;MAAATSRQGTAAAQPLPKSGAVSRGYNFASTWEQNAPLTEQQQAAIMSLSHAVAERPFPPKLLQEQATKDINNFSRPPGSGISEDSGAIDAVLVSTHEFYKWFTDLESTMKSETEEKYRHYVKTLTERVEICDGILHQVDHTLNLFDELQLQHQAVATKTKALHDACDRLLIEKQRLVEFAEALRSKLNYFDELENVAKNFHSSSMNVGSANFLPLLKRLDECISYVENNPQYAESGVYLVKFRQHQSRALGMIRTHVLSVLKSASFQVQSVIHGSSLNATTVSEGMEASVIYVRFKAAAGELKPVLEEIEGRSSRKEYREILADCNRLYCEQRLSLIKAIVQQRISEFAKKEALPSSTRSGCTYLMQVCQLEHQLFYHFFPSSSKEVSSLAALIDPLCTHLYDTLRPKIVHEANLDSLCELVDILKVEMLGEQLSRRSESLVGLRPILLRILGDIHERLTFRARTYIQDEIGKYIPVDEDLDYPAKLEMSVGSASDNAVDENSSHFKTWYPSLEKTLSLLSKLYQRLEPTVFTGLAQTAVEVCSRSIQVCVDLQYLVFFIFYVLFFFGNMPML
;
A
#
# COMPACT_ATOMS: atom_id res chain seq x y z
N MET A 1 48.23 -46.13 -53.03
CA MET A 1 48.09 -45.52 -51.70
C MET A 1 48.39 -46.61 -50.67
N ALA A 2 49.63 -47.08 -50.45
CA ALA A 2 50.85 -46.39 -49.99
C ALA A 2 50.58 -45.62 -48.67
N ALA A 3 51.16 -45.94 -47.50
CA ALA A 3 52.31 -46.77 -47.11
C ALA A 3 52.06 -47.37 -45.70
N ALA A 4 52.41 -48.63 -45.33
CA ALA A 4 53.75 -49.21 -45.07
C ALA A 4 54.58 -48.30 -44.13
N THR A 5 55.22 -48.68 -43.01
CA THR A 5 55.80 -49.91 -42.40
C THR A 5 56.33 -49.42 -41.02
N SER A 6 56.53 -50.17 -39.94
CA SER A 6 57.47 -51.28 -39.79
C SER A 6 57.31 -51.94 -38.39
N ARG A 7 57.47 -53.27 -38.36
CA ARG A 7 57.83 -54.03 -37.17
C ARG A 7 59.35 -53.93 -36.96
N GLN A 8 59.79 -53.81 -35.72
CA GLN A 8 61.05 -54.40 -35.26
C GLN A 8 60.80 -55.08 -33.92
N GLY A 9 60.99 -56.40 -33.91
CA GLY A 9 61.04 -57.19 -32.69
C GLY A 9 62.45 -57.18 -32.12
N THR A 10 62.53 -57.15 -30.80
CA THR A 10 63.69 -57.60 -30.02
C THR A 10 63.20 -58.54 -28.94
N ALA A 11 63.94 -59.62 -28.76
CA ALA A 11 63.58 -60.80 -27.98
C ALA A 11 63.82 -60.63 -26.47
N ALA A 12 62.98 -61.33 -25.71
CA ALA A 12 63.23 -62.00 -24.42
C ALA A 12 63.85 -61.23 -23.24
N ALA A 13 63.03 -61.02 -22.21
CA ALA A 13 63.38 -61.43 -20.84
C ALA A 13 62.08 -61.78 -20.07
N GLN A 14 61.97 -63.02 -19.58
CA GLN A 14 60.85 -63.48 -18.77
C GLN A 14 60.79 -62.68 -17.44
N PRO A 15 59.62 -62.19 -17.01
CA PRO A 15 59.50 -61.57 -15.70
C PRO A 15 59.50 -62.67 -14.62
N LEU A 16 60.52 -62.64 -13.76
CA LEU A 16 60.60 -63.42 -12.52
C LEU A 16 59.29 -63.32 -11.72
N PRO A 17 58.88 -64.38 -11.00
CA PRO A 17 57.61 -64.40 -10.27
C PRO A 17 57.64 -63.32 -9.18
N LYS A 18 56.82 -62.27 -9.35
CA LYS A 18 56.61 -61.26 -8.31
C LYS A 18 55.80 -61.91 -7.19
N SER A 19 56.46 -62.14 -6.05
CA SER A 19 55.83 -62.63 -4.82
C SER A 19 54.59 -61.79 -4.47
N GLY A 20 53.45 -62.44 -4.22
CA GLY A 20 52.16 -61.81 -3.92
C GLY A 20 52.16 -60.92 -2.66
N ALA A 21 53.21 -60.98 -1.85
CA ALA A 21 53.42 -60.08 -0.72
C ALA A 21 53.77 -58.64 -1.16
N VAL A 22 54.51 -58.47 -2.27
CA VAL A 22 54.97 -57.15 -2.73
C VAL A 22 53.82 -56.36 -3.36
N SER A 23 52.90 -57.03 -4.08
CA SER A 23 51.75 -56.37 -4.71
C SER A 23 50.67 -55.93 -3.70
N ARG A 24 50.49 -56.68 -2.60
CA ARG A 24 49.59 -56.26 -1.50
C ARG A 24 50.14 -55.07 -0.71
N GLY A 25 51.43 -55.07 -0.39
CA GLY A 25 52.07 -53.95 0.32
C GLY A 25 52.08 -52.65 -0.48
N TYR A 26 52.30 -52.72 -1.81
CA TYR A 26 52.29 -51.54 -2.67
C TYR A 26 50.88 -50.92 -2.83
N ASN A 27 49.86 -51.77 -2.97
CA ASN A 27 48.47 -51.32 -3.04
C ASN A 27 47.99 -50.74 -1.69
N PHE A 28 48.45 -51.29 -0.57
CA PHE A 28 48.21 -50.76 0.77
C PHE A 28 48.85 -49.39 0.97
N ALA A 29 50.13 -49.23 0.61
CA ALA A 29 50.83 -47.95 0.69
C ALA A 29 50.14 -46.87 -0.17
N SER A 30 49.72 -47.21 -1.39
CA SER A 30 49.04 -46.23 -2.26
C SER A 30 47.64 -45.84 -1.76
N THR A 31 46.92 -46.74 -1.11
CA THR A 31 45.61 -46.41 -0.50
C THR A 31 45.77 -45.61 0.79
N TRP A 32 46.86 -45.81 1.54
CA TRP A 32 47.19 -45.01 2.72
C TRP A 32 47.61 -43.58 2.33
N GLU A 33 48.44 -43.44 1.29
CA GLU A 33 48.93 -42.16 0.77
C GLU A 33 47.81 -41.30 0.17
N GLN A 34 46.77 -41.91 -0.41
CA GLN A 34 45.57 -41.20 -0.91
C GLN A 34 44.62 -40.71 0.20
N ASN A 35 44.59 -41.39 1.35
CA ASN A 35 43.66 -41.07 2.43
C ASN A 35 44.28 -40.21 3.54
N ALA A 36 45.61 -40.00 3.51
CA ALA A 36 46.34 -39.12 4.44
C ALA A 36 47.58 -38.49 3.76
N PRO A 37 47.40 -37.44 2.92
CA PRO A 37 48.52 -36.82 2.20
C PRO A 37 49.52 -36.18 3.17
N LEU A 38 50.80 -36.52 3.01
CA LEU A 38 51.90 -35.96 3.78
C LEU A 38 52.06 -34.46 3.49
N THR A 39 52.38 -33.68 4.52
CA THR A 39 52.71 -32.26 4.36
C THR A 39 54.06 -32.07 3.64
N GLU A 40 54.25 -30.95 2.94
CA GLU A 40 55.49 -30.68 2.17
C GLU A 40 56.76 -30.81 3.03
N GLN A 41 56.70 -30.44 4.31
CA GLN A 41 57.82 -30.60 5.26
C GLN A 41 58.18 -32.07 5.53
N GLN A 42 57.17 -32.96 5.60
CA GLN A 42 57.38 -34.38 5.82
C GLN A 42 57.93 -35.07 4.56
N GLN A 43 57.46 -34.68 3.38
CA GLN A 43 58.02 -35.15 2.12
C GLN A 43 59.48 -34.71 1.93
N ALA A 44 59.82 -33.47 2.29
CA ALA A 44 61.19 -32.98 2.25
C ALA A 44 62.12 -33.78 3.18
N ALA A 45 61.67 -34.11 4.40
CA ALA A 45 62.44 -34.91 5.34
C ALA A 45 62.69 -36.34 4.83
N ILE A 46 61.69 -36.96 4.20
CA ILE A 46 61.83 -38.29 3.58
C ILE A 46 62.82 -38.24 2.41
N MET A 47 62.78 -37.20 1.57
CA MET A 47 63.77 -37.02 0.49
C MET A 47 65.18 -36.85 1.05
N SER A 48 65.37 -36.05 2.11
CA SER A 48 66.68 -35.89 2.77
C SER A 48 67.20 -37.21 3.36
N LEU A 49 66.33 -38.02 3.97
CA LEU A 49 66.69 -39.35 4.48
C LEU A 49 67.06 -40.32 3.33
N SER A 50 66.33 -40.28 2.22
CA SER A 50 66.63 -41.12 1.04
C SER A 50 68.00 -40.79 0.45
N HIS A 51 68.37 -39.50 0.39
CA HIS A 51 69.69 -39.06 -0.05
C HIS A 51 70.80 -39.52 0.90
N ALA A 52 70.58 -39.42 2.22
CA ALA A 52 71.54 -39.88 3.22
C ALA A 52 71.77 -41.40 3.21
N VAL A 53 70.76 -42.19 2.81
CA VAL A 53 70.87 -43.65 2.69
C VAL A 53 71.51 -44.06 1.36
N ALA A 54 71.31 -43.29 0.28
CA ALA A 54 71.97 -43.52 -1.01
C ALA A 54 73.49 -43.31 -0.95
N GLU A 55 73.97 -42.40 -0.10
CA GLU A 55 75.40 -42.16 0.15
C GLU A 55 75.94 -42.96 1.36
N ARG A 56 75.75 -44.29 1.38
CA ARG A 56 76.43 -45.14 2.36
C ARG A 56 77.80 -45.57 1.82
N PRO A 57 78.94 -45.06 2.33
CA PRO A 57 80.25 -45.59 1.97
C PRO A 57 80.40 -47.02 2.50
N PHE A 58 80.95 -47.92 1.67
CA PHE A 58 81.20 -49.31 2.03
C PHE A 58 82.16 -49.42 3.25
N PRO A 59 82.02 -50.45 4.10
CA PRO A 59 82.95 -50.68 5.20
C PRO A 59 84.39 -50.85 4.68
N PRO A 60 85.41 -50.20 5.28
CA PRO A 60 86.77 -50.14 4.74
C PRO A 60 87.51 -51.48 4.66
N LYS A 61 86.92 -52.59 5.13
CA LYS A 61 87.51 -53.94 5.07
C LYS A 61 87.23 -54.69 3.77
N LEU A 62 86.42 -54.16 2.84
CA LEU A 62 86.10 -54.81 1.56
C LEU A 62 86.89 -54.26 0.36
N LEU A 63 87.74 -53.23 0.56
CA LEU A 63 88.56 -52.62 -0.50
C LEU A 63 90.03 -53.12 -0.53
N GLN A 64 90.41 -54.02 0.39
CA GLN A 64 91.80 -54.50 0.53
C GLN A 64 92.06 -55.87 -0.13
N GLU A 65 91.08 -56.50 -0.80
CA GLU A 65 91.21 -57.89 -1.25
C GLU A 65 91.12 -58.11 -2.77
N GLN A 66 91.11 -57.05 -3.57
CA GLN A 66 91.22 -57.19 -5.03
C GLN A 66 92.28 -56.23 -5.59
N ALA A 67 93.26 -56.85 -6.25
CA ALA A 67 94.34 -56.26 -7.04
C ALA A 67 95.60 -55.80 -6.28
N THR A 68 96.47 -56.76 -5.91
CA THR A 68 97.76 -56.90 -6.63
C THR A 68 98.40 -58.28 -6.41
N LYS A 69 98.52 -59.01 -7.53
CA LYS A 69 99.68 -59.76 -8.02
C LYS A 69 100.04 -61.13 -7.40
N ASP A 70 99.68 -62.15 -8.17
CA ASP A 70 100.62 -63.07 -8.83
C ASP A 70 101.92 -63.48 -8.12
N ILE A 71 101.89 -64.77 -7.75
CA ILE A 71 102.92 -65.82 -7.95
C ILE A 71 104.10 -65.88 -6.95
N ASN A 72 103.93 -66.88 -6.08
CA ASN A 72 104.89 -67.84 -5.51
C ASN A 72 105.98 -67.39 -4.53
N ASN A 73 106.10 -68.28 -3.53
CA ASN A 73 107.25 -68.63 -2.72
C ASN A 73 107.43 -67.98 -1.33
N PHE A 74 107.25 -68.88 -0.35
CA PHE A 74 108.05 -69.09 0.85
C PHE A 74 107.88 -68.17 2.08
N SER A 75 107.61 -68.89 3.18
CA SER A 75 108.17 -68.71 4.52
C SER A 75 107.50 -67.75 5.51
N ARG A 76 106.74 -68.40 6.40
CA ARG A 76 106.63 -68.12 7.84
C ARG A 76 107.98 -67.76 8.48
N PRO A 77 107.99 -66.87 9.47
CA PRO A 77 108.71 -67.17 10.72
C PRO A 77 108.02 -66.51 11.94
N PRO A 78 108.65 -66.49 13.12
CA PRO A 78 109.17 -67.60 13.95
C PRO A 78 108.45 -67.57 15.33
N GLY A 79 108.61 -68.44 16.31
CA GLY A 79 109.57 -69.49 16.64
C GLY A 79 109.39 -69.82 18.13
N SER A 80 110.14 -70.82 18.61
CA SER A 80 110.07 -71.50 19.93
C SER A 80 109.19 -72.76 19.87
N GLY A 81 109.71 -73.99 19.79
CA GLY A 81 111.04 -74.50 20.10
C GLY A 81 110.90 -75.59 21.14
N ILE A 82 110.95 -76.85 20.69
CA ILE A 82 111.58 -78.04 21.31
C ILE A 82 111.08 -79.22 20.46
N SER A 83 111.96 -79.60 19.55
CA SER A 83 111.99 -80.88 18.86
C SER A 83 113.15 -81.62 19.52
N GLU A 84 112.87 -82.65 20.30
CA GLU A 84 113.77 -83.79 20.47
C GLU A 84 112.93 -85.05 20.65
N ASP A 85 113.12 -85.94 19.68
CA ASP A 85 113.08 -87.38 19.81
C ASP A 85 111.70 -88.08 19.89
N SER A 86 111.26 -88.67 18.76
CA SER A 86 111.17 -90.13 18.64
C SER A 86 110.55 -90.54 17.29
N GLY A 87 111.31 -91.31 16.51
CA GLY A 87 110.85 -92.24 15.47
C GLY A 87 110.06 -91.63 14.30
N ALA A 88 110.64 -91.41 13.11
CA ALA A 88 111.11 -92.52 12.27
C ALA A 88 110.37 -93.84 12.59
N ILE A 89 109.09 -93.89 12.22
CA ILE A 89 108.50 -95.15 11.77
C ILE A 89 108.42 -94.93 10.25
N ASP A 90 109.52 -95.03 9.50
CA ASP A 90 109.93 -96.32 8.92
C ASP A 90 108.95 -97.46 9.25
N ALA A 91 107.68 -97.26 8.85
CA ALA A 91 106.75 -98.36 8.76
C ALA A 91 107.23 -99.13 7.54
N VAL A 92 108.22 -99.99 7.77
CA VAL A 92 108.37 -101.19 6.96
C VAL A 92 106.99 -101.83 7.02
N LEU A 93 106.18 -101.60 5.99
CA LEU A 93 104.87 -102.22 5.85
C LEU A 93 105.12 -103.68 5.51
N VAL A 94 105.53 -104.47 6.49
CA VAL A 94 105.81 -105.91 6.32
C VAL A 94 104.50 -106.69 6.15
N SER A 95 103.36 -106.08 6.54
CA SER A 95 102.03 -106.69 6.43
C SER A 95 101.05 -105.80 5.68
N THR A 96 100.39 -106.37 4.67
CA THR A 96 99.30 -105.78 3.89
C THR A 96 98.20 -105.17 4.78
N HIS A 97 97.98 -105.74 5.98
CA HIS A 97 96.97 -105.27 6.93
C HIS A 97 97.31 -103.92 7.56
N GLU A 98 98.59 -103.62 7.79
CA GLU A 98 99.03 -102.36 8.41
C GLU A 98 98.90 -101.18 7.45
N PHE A 99 99.12 -101.42 6.15
CA PHE A 99 98.90 -100.43 5.10
C PHE A 99 97.41 -100.08 4.95
N TYR A 100 96.53 -101.09 4.91
CA TYR A 100 95.10 -100.85 4.81
C TYR A 100 94.56 -100.10 6.02
N LYS A 101 95.05 -100.40 7.23
CA LYS A 101 94.66 -99.68 8.45
C LYS A 101 95.06 -98.20 8.41
N TRP A 102 96.31 -97.91 8.06
CA TRP A 102 96.78 -96.52 7.91
C TRP A 102 96.06 -95.78 6.79
N PHE A 103 95.81 -96.43 5.65
CA PHE A 103 95.07 -95.84 4.54
C PHE A 103 93.61 -95.56 4.93
N THR A 104 92.93 -96.46 5.65
CA THR A 104 91.59 -96.19 6.18
C THR A 104 91.58 -95.07 7.22
N ASP A 105 92.61 -94.97 8.06
CA ASP A 105 92.71 -93.89 9.05
C ASP A 105 92.94 -92.54 8.36
N LEU A 106 93.82 -92.47 7.35
CA LEU A 106 94.04 -91.28 6.52
C LEU A 106 92.77 -90.90 5.73
N GLU A 107 92.12 -91.87 5.09
CA GLU A 107 90.89 -91.66 4.33
C GLU A 107 89.73 -91.21 5.25
N SER A 108 89.64 -91.73 6.47
CA SER A 108 88.66 -91.32 7.47
C SER A 108 88.92 -89.90 7.98
N THR A 109 90.19 -89.52 8.16
CA THR A 109 90.60 -88.18 8.60
C THR A 109 90.36 -87.13 7.51
N MET A 110 90.62 -87.49 6.24
CA MET A 110 90.35 -86.60 5.10
C MET A 110 88.84 -86.49 4.81
N LYS A 111 88.07 -87.58 4.99
CA LYS A 111 86.60 -87.54 4.94
C LYS A 111 86.02 -86.72 6.07
N SER A 112 86.54 -86.83 7.30
CA SER A 112 86.06 -86.03 8.42
C SER A 112 86.33 -84.54 8.21
N GLU A 113 87.52 -84.14 7.73
CA GLU A 113 87.83 -82.73 7.50
C GLU A 113 86.98 -82.10 6.36
N THR A 114 86.68 -82.86 5.31
CA THR A 114 85.80 -82.42 4.23
C THR A 114 84.33 -82.42 4.65
N GLU A 115 83.89 -83.43 5.40
CA GLU A 115 82.54 -83.55 5.96
C GLU A 115 82.26 -82.45 6.99
N GLU A 116 83.23 -82.07 7.83
CA GLU A 116 83.12 -81.00 8.81
C GLU A 116 82.78 -79.65 8.16
N LYS A 117 83.42 -79.34 7.01
CA LYS A 117 83.16 -78.12 6.24
C LYS A 117 81.73 -78.09 5.69
N TYR A 118 81.25 -79.21 5.16
CA TYR A 118 79.87 -79.34 4.68
C TYR A 118 78.86 -79.31 5.85
N ARG A 119 79.15 -79.95 6.99
CA ARG A 119 78.32 -79.89 8.19
C ARG A 119 78.22 -78.46 8.75
N HIS A 120 79.33 -77.72 8.77
CA HIS A 120 79.33 -76.31 9.19
C HIS A 120 78.49 -75.44 8.25
N TYR A 121 78.61 -75.67 6.93
CA TYR A 121 77.80 -74.96 5.94
C TYR A 121 76.31 -75.27 6.08
N VAL A 122 75.93 -76.55 6.26
CA VAL A 122 74.55 -76.98 6.52
C VAL A 122 74.01 -76.37 7.81
N LYS A 123 74.81 -76.34 8.88
CA LYS A 123 74.42 -75.71 10.14
C LYS A 123 74.14 -74.21 9.95
N THR A 124 75.04 -73.52 9.26
CA THR A 124 74.87 -72.09 8.95
C THR A 124 73.63 -71.85 8.10
N LEU A 125 73.36 -72.72 7.11
CA LEU A 125 72.17 -72.63 6.27
C LEU A 125 70.89 -72.86 7.09
N THR A 126 70.92 -73.80 8.02
CA THR A 126 69.80 -74.12 8.93
C THR A 126 69.50 -72.95 9.85
N GLU A 127 70.53 -72.35 10.47
CA GLU A 127 70.39 -71.14 11.29
C GLU A 127 69.81 -69.97 10.49
N ARG A 128 70.18 -69.83 9.20
CA ARG A 128 69.61 -68.80 8.32
C ARG A 128 68.15 -69.08 7.96
N VAL A 129 67.78 -70.33 7.76
CA VAL A 129 66.38 -70.73 7.53
C VAL A 129 65.54 -70.43 8.78
N GLU A 130 66.03 -70.78 9.98
CA GLU A 130 65.33 -70.48 11.24
C GLU A 130 65.14 -68.96 11.45
N ILE A 131 66.14 -68.14 11.10
CA ILE A 131 66.01 -66.68 11.13
C ILE A 131 64.95 -66.20 10.13
N CYS A 132 64.95 -66.74 8.91
CA CYS A 132 63.95 -66.41 7.90
C CYS A 132 62.54 -66.81 8.34
N ASP A 133 62.36 -67.97 8.97
CA ASP A 133 61.09 -68.43 9.52
C ASP A 133 60.62 -67.52 10.67
N GLY A 134 61.53 -67.08 11.53
CA GLY A 134 61.24 -66.09 12.57
C GLY A 134 60.78 -64.75 12.00
N ILE A 135 61.42 -64.27 10.94
CA ILE A 135 61.02 -63.04 10.24
C ILE A 135 59.65 -63.23 9.57
N LEU A 136 59.40 -64.37 8.91
CA LEU A 136 58.10 -64.67 8.29
C LEU A 136 57.00 -64.70 9.34
N HIS A 137 57.21 -65.35 10.48
CA HIS A 137 56.24 -65.37 11.56
C HIS A 137 55.97 -63.97 12.14
N GLN A 138 57.00 -63.12 12.22
CA GLN A 138 56.83 -61.73 12.65
C GLN A 138 56.06 -60.89 11.62
N VAL A 139 56.29 -61.12 10.32
CA VAL A 139 55.52 -60.50 9.23
C VAL A 139 54.06 -60.95 9.29
N ASP A 140 53.79 -62.25 9.45
CA ASP A 140 52.42 -62.78 9.56
C ASP A 140 51.71 -62.23 10.79
N HIS A 141 52.39 -62.14 11.95
CA HIS A 141 51.83 -61.50 13.13
C HIS A 141 51.49 -60.02 12.90
N THR A 142 52.38 -59.30 12.21
CA THR A 142 52.17 -57.89 11.88
C THR A 142 51.01 -57.71 10.90
N LEU A 143 50.87 -58.59 9.91
CA LEU A 143 49.74 -58.58 8.98
C LEU A 143 48.41 -58.84 9.69
N ASN A 144 48.36 -59.79 10.63
CA ASN A 144 47.17 -60.04 11.43
C ASN A 144 46.78 -58.82 12.30
N LEU A 145 47.76 -58.10 12.84
CA LEU A 145 47.51 -56.84 13.56
C LEU A 145 46.97 -55.74 12.63
N PHE A 146 47.45 -55.66 11.39
CA PHE A 146 46.91 -54.75 10.39
C PHE A 146 45.46 -55.11 10.00
N ASP A 147 45.16 -56.40 9.85
CA ASP A 147 43.80 -56.86 9.55
C ASP A 147 42.83 -56.51 10.70
N GLU A 148 43.24 -56.73 11.95
CA GLU A 148 42.44 -56.34 13.12
C GLU A 148 42.27 -54.81 13.19
N LEU A 149 43.34 -54.05 12.95
CA LEU A 149 43.27 -52.58 12.93
C LEU A 149 42.31 -52.08 11.84
N GLN A 150 42.33 -52.70 10.66
CA GLN A 150 41.41 -52.37 9.57
C GLN A 150 39.96 -52.65 9.97
N LEU A 151 39.70 -53.78 10.62
CA LEU A 151 38.38 -54.17 11.08
C LEU A 151 37.85 -53.20 12.15
N GLN A 152 38.68 -52.83 13.12
CA GLN A 152 38.37 -51.81 14.12
C GLN A 152 38.14 -50.43 13.50
N HIS A 153 38.98 -50.02 12.54
CA HIS A 153 38.83 -48.76 11.84
C HIS A 153 37.50 -48.70 11.07
N GLN A 154 37.13 -49.78 10.39
CA GLN A 154 35.86 -49.86 9.67
C GLN A 154 34.65 -49.86 10.62
N ALA A 155 34.76 -50.51 11.79
CA ALA A 155 33.75 -50.45 12.83
C ALA A 155 33.59 -49.03 13.41
N VAL A 156 34.69 -48.31 13.62
CA VAL A 156 34.66 -46.91 14.08
C VAL A 156 34.09 -46.00 12.99
N ALA A 157 34.51 -46.15 11.73
CA ALA A 157 34.01 -45.34 10.63
C ALA A 157 32.50 -45.52 10.42
N THR A 158 32.00 -46.76 10.48
CA THR A 158 30.56 -47.05 10.36
C THR A 158 29.76 -46.50 11.54
N LYS A 159 30.23 -46.67 12.78
CA LYS A 159 29.57 -46.10 13.97
C LYS A 159 29.58 -44.57 13.96
N THR A 160 30.71 -43.95 13.62
CA THR A 160 30.85 -42.49 13.54
C THR A 160 29.96 -41.91 12.45
N LYS A 161 29.89 -42.57 11.27
CA LYS A 161 28.97 -42.17 10.21
C LYS A 161 27.50 -42.29 10.64
N ALA A 162 27.12 -43.39 11.27
CA ALA A 162 25.75 -43.58 11.76
C ALA A 162 25.37 -42.52 12.83
N LEU A 163 26.30 -42.16 13.71
CA LEU A 163 26.12 -41.09 14.68
C LEU A 163 26.00 -39.72 14.00
N HIS A 164 26.88 -39.43 13.03
CA HIS A 164 26.84 -38.19 12.27
C HIS A 164 25.50 -38.05 11.52
N ASP A 165 25.06 -39.08 10.81
CA ASP A 165 23.76 -39.10 10.11
C ASP A 165 22.59 -38.91 11.09
N ALA A 166 22.68 -39.45 12.32
CA ALA A 166 21.66 -39.25 13.35
C ALA A 166 21.66 -37.82 13.89
N CYS A 167 22.84 -37.24 14.15
CA CYS A 167 22.99 -35.84 14.55
C CYS A 167 22.47 -34.89 13.47
N ASP A 168 22.78 -35.13 12.20
CA ASP A 168 22.32 -34.31 11.08
C ASP A 168 20.79 -34.36 10.96
N ARG A 169 20.17 -35.54 11.11
CA ARG A 169 18.71 -35.67 11.15
C ARG A 169 18.10 -34.85 12.30
N LEU A 170 18.67 -34.92 13.51
CA LEU A 170 18.20 -34.16 14.66
C LEU A 170 18.39 -32.65 14.47
N LEU A 171 19.47 -32.22 13.83
CA LEU A 171 19.69 -30.80 13.51
C LEU A 171 18.65 -30.28 12.51
N ILE A 172 18.33 -31.05 11.47
CA ILE A 172 17.29 -30.71 10.50
C ILE A 172 15.92 -30.63 11.19
N GLU A 173 15.59 -31.59 12.05
CA GLU A 173 14.32 -31.60 12.78
C GLU A 173 14.21 -30.42 13.75
N LYS A 174 15.28 -30.11 14.49
CA LYS A 174 15.35 -28.92 15.35
C LYS A 174 15.10 -27.65 14.54
N GLN A 175 15.77 -27.49 13.40
CA GLN A 175 15.62 -26.31 12.55
C GLN A 175 14.16 -26.16 12.09
N ARG A 176 13.55 -27.24 11.62
CA ARG A 176 12.13 -27.27 11.23
C ARG A 176 11.19 -26.89 12.38
N LEU A 177 11.46 -27.38 13.59
CA LEU A 177 10.65 -27.05 14.78
C LEU A 177 10.80 -25.58 15.18
N VAL A 178 12.00 -25.00 15.05
CA VAL A 178 12.23 -23.57 15.29
C VAL A 178 11.45 -22.72 14.30
N GLU A 179 11.55 -23.03 13.01
CA GLU A 179 10.79 -22.34 11.96
C GLU A 179 9.28 -22.44 12.19
N PHE A 180 8.80 -23.61 12.61
CA PHE A 180 7.40 -23.80 12.96
C PHE A 180 6.99 -22.97 14.18
N ALA A 181 7.82 -22.91 15.22
CA ALA A 181 7.57 -22.11 16.41
C ALA A 181 7.55 -20.61 16.09
N GLU A 182 8.45 -20.12 15.24
CA GLU A 182 8.48 -18.73 14.77
C GLU A 182 7.24 -18.40 13.94
N ALA A 183 6.83 -19.30 13.04
CA ALA A 183 5.60 -19.17 12.28
C ALA A 183 4.35 -19.13 13.19
N LEU A 184 4.32 -19.92 14.26
CA LEU A 184 3.22 -19.90 15.22
C LEU A 184 3.22 -18.57 16.02
N ARG A 185 4.40 -18.12 16.47
CA ARG A 185 4.56 -16.89 17.25
C ARG A 185 4.19 -15.64 16.45
N SER A 186 4.53 -15.58 15.16
CA SER A 186 4.14 -14.47 14.28
C SER A 186 2.61 -14.35 14.13
N LYS A 187 1.89 -15.48 14.09
CA LYS A 187 0.42 -15.52 14.06
C LYS A 187 -0.18 -15.16 15.42
N LEU A 188 0.39 -15.68 16.51
CA LEU A 188 -0.08 -15.41 17.87
C LEU A 188 0.11 -13.94 18.26
N ASN A 189 1.13 -13.27 17.71
CA ASN A 189 1.44 -11.87 18.00
C ASN A 189 0.21 -10.95 17.80
N TYR A 190 -0.63 -11.18 16.80
CA TYR A 190 -1.86 -10.37 16.61
C TYR A 190 -2.85 -10.50 17.77
N PHE A 191 -2.88 -11.65 18.45
CA PHE A 191 -3.74 -11.89 19.61
C PHE A 191 -3.12 -11.32 20.89
N ASP A 192 -1.80 -11.43 21.05
CA ASP A 192 -1.06 -10.86 22.19
C ASP A 192 -1.16 -9.33 22.24
N GLU A 193 -1.26 -8.69 21.07
CA GLU A 193 -1.46 -7.25 20.94
C GLU A 193 -2.76 -6.75 21.59
N LEU A 194 -3.74 -7.63 21.85
CA LEU A 194 -4.97 -7.24 22.55
C LEU A 194 -4.65 -6.64 23.92
N GLU A 195 -3.74 -7.25 24.68
CA GLU A 195 -3.36 -6.73 25.99
C GLU A 195 -2.62 -5.39 25.88
N ASN A 196 -1.77 -5.25 24.87
CA ASN A 196 -1.03 -4.03 24.61
C ASN A 196 -1.99 -2.88 24.26
N VAL A 197 -2.91 -3.11 23.33
CA VAL A 197 -3.98 -2.18 22.95
C VAL A 197 -4.82 -1.81 24.17
N ALA A 198 -5.23 -2.80 24.97
CA ALA A 198 -6.02 -2.56 26.17
C ALA A 198 -5.27 -1.68 27.18
N LYS A 199 -4.01 -2.01 27.53
CA LYS A 199 -3.21 -1.23 28.49
C LYS A 199 -3.05 0.23 28.05
N ASN A 200 -2.79 0.45 26.77
CA ASN A 200 -2.61 1.79 26.23
C ASN A 200 -3.91 2.62 26.22
N PHE A 201 -5.04 2.10 25.74
CA PHE A 201 -6.31 2.84 25.71
C PHE A 201 -7.00 2.98 27.09
N HIS A 202 -6.59 2.20 28.09
CA HIS A 202 -7.03 2.38 29.47
C HIS A 202 -6.12 3.32 30.28
N SER A 203 -4.90 3.59 29.80
CA SER A 203 -4.00 4.53 30.47
C SER A 203 -4.59 5.95 30.46
N SER A 204 -4.54 6.63 31.60
CA SER A 204 -5.05 8.01 31.74
C SER A 204 -4.23 9.04 30.96
N SER A 205 -3.06 8.64 30.45
CA SER A 205 -2.16 9.44 29.62
C SER A 205 -2.47 9.38 28.12
N MET A 206 -3.29 8.43 27.66
CA MET A 206 -3.58 8.29 26.23
C MET A 206 -4.56 9.37 25.78
N ASN A 207 -4.09 10.24 24.89
CA ASN A 207 -4.90 11.26 24.25
C ASN A 207 -4.76 11.19 22.71
N VAL A 208 -5.74 11.75 22.02
CA VAL A 208 -5.80 11.74 20.55
C VAL A 208 -4.64 12.52 19.92
N GLY A 209 -4.13 13.54 20.62
CA GLY A 209 -2.96 14.32 20.21
C GLY A 209 -1.61 13.62 20.42
N SER A 210 -1.58 12.43 21.03
CA SER A 210 -0.34 11.71 21.26
C SER A 210 0.14 11.06 19.97
N ALA A 211 1.45 11.16 19.70
CA ALA A 211 2.06 10.57 18.50
C ALA A 211 1.82 9.06 18.36
N ASN A 212 1.57 8.37 19.48
CA ASN A 212 1.36 6.92 19.53
C ASN A 212 -0.10 6.50 19.27
N PHE A 213 -1.06 7.43 19.31
CA PHE A 213 -2.47 7.09 19.17
C PHE A 213 -2.82 6.57 17.76
N LEU A 214 -2.43 7.29 16.71
CA LEU A 214 -2.73 6.92 15.32
C LEU A 214 -2.03 5.62 14.87
N PRO A 215 -0.73 5.38 15.20
CA PRO A 215 -0.09 4.09 14.96
C PRO A 215 -0.77 2.93 15.69
N LEU A 216 -1.16 3.11 16.95
CA LEU A 216 -1.84 2.07 17.72
C LEU A 216 -3.23 1.76 17.15
N LEU A 217 -3.97 2.77 16.69
CA LEU A 217 -5.24 2.59 16.01
C LEU A 217 -5.06 1.83 14.69
N LYS A 218 -4.00 2.13 13.92
CA LYS A 218 -3.66 1.37 12.70
C LYS A 218 -3.31 -0.09 13.03
N ARG A 219 -2.54 -0.33 14.09
CA ARG A 219 -2.21 -1.68 14.55
C ARG A 219 -3.46 -2.46 14.96
N LEU A 220 -4.39 -1.82 15.66
CA LEU A 220 -5.68 -2.39 16.02
C LEU A 220 -6.50 -2.77 14.77
N ASP A 221 -6.52 -1.89 13.78
CA ASP A 221 -7.18 -2.13 12.50
C ASP A 221 -6.60 -3.32 11.70
N GLU A 222 -5.29 -3.54 11.79
CA GLU A 222 -4.60 -4.70 11.23
C GLU A 222 -4.96 -5.98 11.98
N CYS A 223 -5.00 -5.95 13.32
CA CYS A 223 -5.40 -7.09 14.14
C CYS A 223 -6.84 -7.52 13.86
N ILE A 224 -7.77 -6.56 13.73
CA ILE A 224 -9.15 -6.83 13.35
C ILE A 224 -9.22 -7.51 11.99
N SER A 225 -8.56 -6.95 10.97
CA SER A 225 -8.53 -7.53 9.62
C SER A 225 -7.93 -8.93 9.61
N TYR A 226 -6.87 -9.17 10.40
CA TYR A 226 -6.26 -10.48 10.52
C TYR A 226 -7.21 -11.51 11.12
N VAL A 227 -7.90 -11.17 12.21
CA VAL A 227 -8.86 -12.07 12.87
C VAL A 227 -10.09 -12.33 12.00
N GLU A 228 -10.59 -11.32 11.29
CA GLU A 228 -11.72 -11.46 10.35
C GLU A 228 -11.41 -12.40 9.18
N ASN A 229 -10.17 -12.34 8.67
CA ASN A 229 -9.74 -13.22 7.58
C ASN A 229 -9.40 -14.65 8.04
N ASN A 230 -9.37 -14.92 9.36
CA ASN A 230 -9.05 -16.24 9.91
C ASN A 230 -10.11 -16.72 10.94
N PRO A 231 -11.38 -16.89 10.53
CA PRO A 231 -12.45 -17.30 11.44
C PRO A 231 -12.26 -18.70 12.03
N GLN A 232 -11.48 -19.56 11.37
CA GLN A 232 -11.19 -20.93 11.78
C GLN A 232 -10.34 -21.06 13.06
N TYR A 233 -9.69 -19.98 13.51
CA TYR A 233 -8.88 -20.04 14.73
C TYR A 233 -9.75 -20.14 15.99
N ALA A 234 -9.22 -20.84 16.99
CA ALA A 234 -9.90 -21.00 18.27
C ALA A 234 -10.18 -19.63 18.91
N GLU A 235 -11.41 -19.45 19.37
CA GLU A 235 -11.88 -18.21 20.01
C GLU A 235 -11.74 -16.93 19.17
N SER A 236 -11.56 -17.04 17.84
CA SER A 236 -11.41 -15.90 16.92
C SER A 236 -12.53 -14.87 17.10
N GLY A 237 -13.78 -15.33 17.20
CA GLY A 237 -14.95 -14.47 17.40
C GLY A 237 -14.91 -13.69 18.72
N VAL A 238 -14.40 -14.29 19.81
CA VAL A 238 -14.29 -13.63 21.12
C VAL A 238 -13.25 -12.51 21.05
N TYR A 239 -12.09 -12.78 20.44
CA TYR A 239 -11.05 -11.78 20.23
C TYR A 239 -11.54 -10.64 19.32
N LEU A 240 -12.27 -10.98 18.25
CA LEU A 240 -12.82 -9.99 17.34
C LEU A 240 -13.74 -9.00 18.08
N VAL A 241 -14.65 -9.50 18.92
CA VAL A 241 -15.53 -8.66 19.74
C VAL A 241 -14.73 -7.73 20.65
N LYS A 242 -13.68 -8.24 21.31
CA LYS A 242 -12.82 -7.42 22.18
C LYS A 242 -12.05 -6.35 21.40
N PHE A 243 -11.49 -6.69 20.24
CA PHE A 243 -10.82 -5.70 19.38
C PHE A 243 -11.79 -4.62 18.89
N ARG A 244 -13.00 -5.01 18.48
CA ARG A 244 -14.05 -4.05 18.08
C ARG A 244 -14.46 -3.15 19.25
N GLN A 245 -14.54 -3.67 20.47
CA GLN A 245 -14.81 -2.85 21.66
C GLN A 245 -13.71 -1.79 21.88
N HIS A 246 -12.44 -2.16 21.74
CA HIS A 246 -11.34 -1.18 21.83
C HIS A 246 -11.37 -0.18 20.67
N GLN A 247 -11.75 -0.61 19.47
CA GLN A 247 -11.91 0.29 18.32
C GLN A 247 -13.01 1.31 18.58
N SER A 248 -14.20 0.88 19.02
CA SER A 248 -15.30 1.79 19.38
C SER A 248 -14.89 2.79 20.46
N ARG A 249 -14.10 2.36 21.45
CA ARG A 249 -13.54 3.25 22.48
C ARG A 249 -12.59 4.28 21.88
N ALA A 250 -11.64 3.87 21.03
CA ALA A 250 -10.70 4.77 20.37
C ALA A 250 -11.42 5.80 19.49
N LEU A 251 -12.42 5.36 18.71
CA LEU A 251 -13.26 6.25 17.90
C LEU A 251 -14.08 7.21 18.78
N GLY A 252 -14.59 6.74 19.92
CA GLY A 252 -15.26 7.58 20.92
C GLY A 252 -14.35 8.66 21.53
N MET A 253 -13.07 8.34 21.75
CA MET A 253 -12.07 9.33 22.19
C MET A 253 -11.85 10.40 21.11
N ILE A 254 -11.76 10.00 19.84
CA ILE A 254 -11.65 10.95 18.72
C ILE A 254 -12.87 11.86 18.67
N ARG A 255 -14.09 11.30 18.70
CA ARG A 255 -15.33 12.09 18.73
C ARG A 255 -15.35 13.10 19.87
N THR A 256 -14.95 12.69 21.07
CA THR A 256 -14.91 13.54 22.25
C THR A 256 -13.89 14.66 22.10
N HIS A 257 -12.72 14.36 21.54
CA HIS A 257 -11.68 15.36 21.27
C HIS A 257 -12.13 16.38 20.21
N VAL A 258 -12.66 15.91 19.07
CA VAL A 258 -13.22 16.78 18.02
C VAL A 258 -14.28 17.71 18.60
N LEU A 259 -15.24 17.16 19.37
CA LEU A 259 -16.27 17.97 20.02
C LEU A 259 -15.68 19.01 20.97
N SER A 260 -14.68 18.64 21.77
CA SER A 260 -14.03 19.55 22.72
C SER A 260 -13.34 20.71 22.01
N VAL A 261 -12.59 20.44 20.94
CA VAL A 261 -11.90 21.47 20.16
C VAL A 261 -12.90 22.40 19.47
N LEU A 262 -13.95 21.85 18.85
CA LEU A 262 -15.01 22.64 18.22
C LEU A 262 -15.79 23.49 19.23
N LYS A 263 -16.11 22.96 20.41
CA LYS A 263 -16.75 23.72 21.49
C LYS A 263 -15.85 24.83 22.02
N SER A 264 -14.54 24.56 22.19
CA SER A 264 -13.56 25.57 22.60
C SER A 264 -13.49 26.71 21.57
N ALA A 265 -13.41 26.39 20.28
CA ALA A 265 -13.43 27.38 19.21
C ALA A 265 -14.74 28.19 19.21
N SER A 266 -15.88 27.53 19.40
CA SER A 266 -17.20 28.19 19.48
C SER A 266 -17.30 29.15 20.67
N PHE A 267 -16.84 28.72 21.85
CA PHE A 267 -16.82 29.54 23.06
C PHE A 267 -15.93 30.78 22.88
N GLN A 268 -14.75 30.62 22.28
CA GLN A 268 -13.85 31.73 21.98
C GLN A 268 -14.52 32.74 21.04
N VAL A 269 -15.20 32.28 19.98
CA VAL A 269 -15.94 33.15 19.06
C VAL A 269 -17.08 33.89 19.77
N GLN A 270 -17.89 33.19 20.56
CA GLN A 270 -18.99 33.80 21.33
C GLN A 270 -18.50 34.86 22.31
N SER A 271 -17.38 34.61 23.01
CA SER A 271 -16.81 35.57 23.96
C SER A 271 -16.40 36.88 23.30
N VAL A 272 -15.89 36.83 22.06
CA VAL A 272 -15.52 38.02 21.30
C VAL A 272 -16.75 38.75 20.78
N ILE A 273 -17.77 38.03 20.30
CA ILE A 273 -19.02 38.63 19.82
C ILE A 273 -19.75 39.35 20.97
N HIS A 274 -19.87 38.69 22.13
CA HIS A 274 -20.51 39.30 23.31
C HIS A 274 -19.68 40.43 23.92
N GLY A 275 -18.34 40.30 23.94
CA GLY A 275 -17.45 41.37 24.41
C GLY A 275 -17.48 42.63 23.54
N SER A 276 -17.64 42.47 22.22
CA SER A 276 -17.79 43.59 21.29
C SER A 276 -19.16 44.27 21.36
N SER A 277 -20.21 43.55 21.77
CA SER A 277 -21.56 44.10 21.90
C SER A 277 -21.75 45.08 23.07
N LEU A 278 -20.88 45.07 24.08
CA LEU A 278 -20.95 46.03 25.21
C LEU A 278 -20.37 47.41 24.87
N ASN A 279 -19.55 47.52 23.83
CA ASN A 279 -18.98 48.79 23.36
C ASN A 279 -19.57 49.13 21.99
N ALA A 280 -20.83 49.54 22.00
CA ALA A 280 -21.59 49.89 20.80
C ALA A 280 -21.00 51.13 20.09
N THR A 281 -20.19 50.88 19.06
CA THR A 281 -20.16 51.70 17.83
C THR A 281 -19.55 50.85 16.73
N THR A 282 -20.41 50.29 15.87
CA THR A 282 -20.09 49.76 14.54
C THR A 282 -18.79 48.94 14.47
N VAL A 283 -18.81 47.69 14.93
CA VAL A 283 -17.80 46.73 14.45
C VAL A 283 -18.11 46.50 12.98
N SER A 284 -17.18 46.89 12.10
CA SER A 284 -17.28 46.67 10.67
C SER A 284 -17.50 45.17 10.39
N GLU A 285 -18.48 44.85 9.54
CA GLU A 285 -18.86 43.49 9.11
C GLU A 285 -17.67 42.58 8.78
N GLY A 286 -16.60 43.16 8.23
CA GLY A 286 -15.40 42.42 7.86
C GLY A 286 -14.62 41.86 9.06
N MET A 287 -14.71 42.50 10.23
CA MET A 287 -13.94 42.11 11.41
C MET A 287 -14.63 40.96 12.19
N GLU A 288 -15.96 40.95 12.28
CA GLU A 288 -16.73 39.84 12.87
C GLU A 288 -16.63 38.57 12.02
N ALA A 289 -16.78 38.69 10.70
CA ALA A 289 -16.57 37.57 9.78
C ALA A 289 -15.13 37.04 9.90
N SER A 290 -14.12 37.91 9.91
CA SER A 290 -12.71 37.51 10.04
C SER A 290 -12.45 36.71 11.33
N VAL A 291 -12.98 37.13 12.48
CA VAL A 291 -12.77 36.42 13.75
C VAL A 291 -13.46 35.05 13.78
N ILE A 292 -14.69 34.95 13.28
CA ILE A 292 -15.48 33.70 13.25
C ILE A 292 -14.74 32.60 12.46
N TYR A 293 -14.18 32.95 11.29
CA TYR A 293 -13.52 31.98 10.42
C TYR A 293 -12.07 31.70 10.84
N VAL A 294 -11.32 32.70 11.33
CA VAL A 294 -9.91 32.51 11.73
C VAL A 294 -9.77 31.55 12.91
N ARG A 295 -10.65 31.65 13.93
CA ARG A 295 -10.61 30.75 15.10
C ARG A 295 -10.90 29.30 14.73
N PHE A 296 -11.88 29.08 13.87
CA PHE A 296 -12.18 27.74 13.36
C PHE A 296 -11.08 27.22 12.42
N LYS A 297 -10.43 28.09 11.64
CA LYS A 297 -9.29 27.68 10.81
C LYS A 297 -8.09 27.24 11.66
N ALA A 298 -7.86 27.86 12.82
CA ALA A 298 -6.86 27.39 13.77
C ALA A 298 -7.22 26.01 14.36
N ALA A 299 -8.49 25.82 14.76
CA ALA A 299 -9.00 24.52 15.21
C ALA A 299 -8.91 23.43 14.12
N ALA A 300 -9.08 23.80 12.85
CA ALA A 300 -8.85 22.90 11.72
C ALA A 300 -7.41 22.41 11.70
N GLY A 301 -6.43 23.29 11.92
CA GLY A 301 -5.02 22.91 11.98
C GLY A 301 -4.70 21.86 13.05
N GLU A 302 -5.37 21.92 14.20
CA GLU A 302 -5.21 20.94 15.28
C GLU A 302 -5.84 19.58 14.93
N LEU A 303 -7.06 19.59 14.37
CA LEU A 303 -7.82 18.36 14.11
C LEU A 303 -7.43 17.65 12.80
N LYS A 304 -6.85 18.39 11.84
CA LYS A 304 -6.51 17.90 10.51
C LYS A 304 -5.79 16.54 10.46
N PRO A 305 -4.69 16.28 11.20
CA PRO A 305 -4.00 15.00 11.11
C PRO A 305 -4.87 13.81 11.53
N VAL A 306 -5.80 14.02 12.47
CA VAL A 306 -6.70 12.96 12.95
C VAL A 306 -7.84 12.74 11.98
N LEU A 307 -8.41 13.83 11.43
CA LEU A 307 -9.51 13.77 10.47
C LEU A 307 -9.08 13.18 9.13
N GLU A 308 -7.89 13.53 8.63
CA GLU A 308 -7.33 12.94 7.40
C GLU A 308 -7.15 11.42 7.51
N GLU A 309 -6.68 10.93 8.66
CA GLU A 309 -6.56 9.49 8.91
C GLU A 309 -7.92 8.77 8.99
N ILE A 310 -8.96 9.42 9.52
CA ILE A 310 -10.33 8.87 9.51
C ILE A 310 -10.88 8.85 8.09
N GLU A 311 -10.72 9.94 7.33
CA GLU A 311 -11.18 10.02 5.94
C GLU A 311 -10.49 8.97 5.05
N GLY A 312 -9.19 8.75 5.24
CA GLY A 312 -8.42 7.69 4.56
C GLY A 312 -8.90 6.27 4.87
N ARG A 313 -9.61 6.08 6.00
CA ARG A 313 -10.14 4.77 6.45
C ARG A 313 -11.65 4.62 6.25
N SER A 314 -12.31 5.57 5.57
CA SER A 314 -13.77 5.62 5.31
C SER A 314 -14.34 4.42 4.52
N SER A 315 -13.49 3.56 3.96
CA SER A 315 -13.89 2.28 3.37
C SER A 315 -14.57 1.34 4.39
N ARG A 316 -14.12 1.40 5.66
CA ARG A 316 -14.67 0.62 6.77
C ARG A 316 -15.91 1.30 7.35
N LYS A 317 -16.91 0.48 7.72
CA LYS A 317 -18.22 0.97 8.19
C LYS A 317 -18.10 1.86 9.43
N GLU A 318 -17.31 1.44 10.42
CA GLU A 318 -17.18 2.13 11.70
C GLU A 318 -16.55 3.53 11.53
N TYR A 319 -15.60 3.65 10.60
CA TYR A 319 -14.95 4.93 10.27
C TYR A 319 -15.88 5.85 9.48
N ARG A 320 -16.77 5.32 8.64
CA ARG A 320 -17.79 6.12 7.95
C ARG A 320 -18.82 6.68 8.93
N GLU A 321 -19.24 5.89 9.91
CA GLU A 321 -20.20 6.30 10.94
C GLU A 321 -19.63 7.41 11.83
N ILE A 322 -18.39 7.26 12.31
CA ILE A 322 -17.74 8.29 13.13
C ILE A 322 -17.46 9.57 12.32
N LEU A 323 -17.11 9.45 11.04
CA LEU A 323 -16.90 10.59 10.15
C LEU A 323 -18.20 11.38 9.95
N ALA A 324 -19.31 10.70 9.67
CA ALA A 324 -20.63 11.34 9.57
C ALA A 324 -21.01 12.05 10.87
N ASP A 325 -20.70 11.43 12.02
CA ASP A 325 -20.89 12.03 13.33
C ASP A 325 -20.03 13.28 13.53
N CYS A 326 -18.75 13.28 13.13
CA CYS A 326 -17.88 14.44 13.15
C CYS A 326 -18.41 15.58 12.26
N ASN A 327 -18.89 15.26 11.05
CA ASN A 327 -19.51 16.22 10.14
C ASN A 327 -20.74 16.87 10.78
N ARG A 328 -21.59 16.06 11.42
CA ARG A 328 -22.77 16.55 12.15
C ARG A 328 -22.39 17.44 13.33
N LEU A 329 -21.42 17.03 14.15
CA LEU A 329 -20.93 17.83 15.29
C LEU A 329 -20.37 19.18 14.82
N TYR A 330 -19.62 19.20 13.71
CA TYR A 330 -19.18 20.44 13.08
C TYR A 330 -20.37 21.32 12.68
N CYS A 331 -21.33 20.76 11.93
CA CYS A 331 -22.51 21.49 11.48
C CYS A 331 -23.32 22.07 12.65
N GLU A 332 -23.53 21.29 13.72
CA GLU A 332 -24.23 21.74 14.93
C GLU A 332 -23.53 22.92 15.60
N GLN A 333 -22.21 22.85 15.79
CA GLN A 333 -21.44 23.94 16.40
C GLN A 333 -21.45 25.19 15.52
N ARG A 334 -21.25 25.06 14.20
CA ARG A 334 -21.30 26.20 13.26
C ARG A 334 -22.68 26.82 13.19
N LEU A 335 -23.74 26.01 13.11
CA LEU A 335 -25.10 26.50 13.05
C LEU A 335 -25.45 27.32 14.30
N SER A 336 -24.99 26.90 15.48
CA SER A 336 -25.22 27.63 16.73
C SER A 336 -24.65 29.05 16.74
N LEU A 337 -23.57 29.30 15.97
CA LEU A 337 -22.90 30.60 15.88
C LEU A 337 -23.53 31.48 14.79
N ILE A 338 -23.78 30.89 13.63
CA ILE A 338 -24.13 31.65 12.42
C ILE A 338 -25.63 31.91 12.33
N LYS A 339 -26.47 31.00 12.87
CA LYS A 339 -27.92 31.04 12.71
C LYS A 339 -28.49 32.40 13.11
N ALA A 340 -28.18 32.90 14.31
CA ALA A 340 -28.72 34.18 14.77
C ALA A 340 -28.29 35.36 13.89
N ILE A 341 -27.02 35.37 13.44
CA ILE A 341 -26.45 36.43 12.59
C ILE A 341 -27.16 36.45 11.24
N VAL A 342 -27.30 35.29 10.60
CA VAL A 342 -27.97 35.17 9.30
C VAL A 342 -29.45 35.52 9.41
N GLN A 343 -30.13 35.07 10.47
CA GLN A 343 -31.53 35.40 10.73
C GLN A 343 -31.73 36.91 10.88
N GLN A 344 -30.88 37.57 11.66
CA GLN A 344 -30.93 39.02 11.83
C GLN A 344 -30.76 39.73 10.48
N ARG A 345 -29.75 39.38 9.69
CA ARG A 345 -29.46 40.01 8.39
C ARG A 345 -30.56 39.82 7.36
N ILE A 346 -31.08 38.60 7.21
CA ILE A 346 -32.20 38.32 6.31
C ILE A 346 -33.44 39.11 6.74
N SER A 347 -33.70 39.19 8.05
CA SER A 347 -34.83 39.99 8.57
C SER A 347 -34.65 41.50 8.33
N GLU A 348 -33.42 42.01 8.32
CA GLU A 348 -33.12 43.42 8.04
C GLU A 348 -33.36 43.75 6.56
N PHE A 349 -32.91 42.90 5.63
CA PHE A 349 -33.23 43.04 4.20
C PHE A 349 -34.75 43.02 3.99
N ALA A 350 -35.43 42.09 4.66
CA ALA A 350 -36.88 42.00 4.60
C ALA A 350 -37.60 43.21 5.21
N LYS A 351 -36.99 44.02 6.08
CA LYS A 351 -37.65 45.23 6.61
C LYS A 351 -37.37 46.48 5.78
N LYS A 352 -36.17 46.59 5.20
CA LYS A 352 -35.68 47.82 4.56
C LYS A 352 -35.96 47.87 3.06
N GLU A 353 -35.98 46.72 2.39
CA GLU A 353 -36.02 46.62 0.93
C GLU A 353 -37.38 46.13 0.41
N ALA A 354 -37.70 46.49 -0.84
CA ALA A 354 -38.83 45.93 -1.56
C ALA A 354 -38.64 44.42 -1.77
N LEU A 355 -39.72 43.69 -2.08
CA LEU A 355 -39.67 42.23 -2.20
C LEU A 355 -38.62 41.71 -3.23
N PRO A 356 -38.49 42.29 -4.44
CA PRO A 356 -37.48 41.88 -5.42
C PRO A 356 -36.05 42.10 -4.93
N SER A 357 -35.74 43.30 -4.43
CA SER A 357 -34.41 43.64 -3.90
C SER A 357 -34.05 42.82 -2.66
N SER A 358 -34.99 42.67 -1.72
CA SER A 358 -34.79 41.82 -0.54
C SER A 358 -34.53 40.36 -0.90
N THR A 359 -35.15 39.85 -1.97
CA THR A 359 -34.93 38.47 -2.45
C THR A 359 -33.52 38.34 -3.04
N ARG A 360 -33.10 39.29 -3.89
CA ARG A 360 -31.75 39.34 -4.45
C ARG A 360 -30.68 39.45 -3.36
N SER A 361 -30.82 40.41 -2.44
CA SER A 361 -29.90 40.62 -1.32
C SER A 361 -29.84 39.40 -0.40
N GLY A 362 -30.98 38.83 -0.03
CA GLY A 362 -31.07 37.64 0.82
C GLY A 362 -30.44 36.39 0.19
N CYS A 363 -30.72 36.12 -1.09
CA CYS A 363 -30.11 35.00 -1.81
C CYS A 363 -28.60 35.19 -1.98
N THR A 364 -28.15 36.38 -2.40
CA THR A 364 -26.73 36.69 -2.60
C THR A 364 -25.93 36.55 -1.30
N TYR A 365 -26.47 37.10 -0.20
CA TYR A 365 -25.85 36.97 1.12
C TYR A 365 -25.76 35.51 1.56
N LEU A 366 -26.85 34.75 1.46
CA LEU A 366 -26.85 33.34 1.85
C LEU A 366 -25.88 32.52 1.00
N MET A 367 -25.79 32.78 -0.30
CA MET A 367 -24.81 32.16 -1.19
C MET A 367 -23.37 32.45 -0.76
N GLN A 368 -23.07 33.68 -0.34
CA GLN A 368 -21.76 34.03 0.19
C GLN A 368 -21.45 33.26 1.49
N VAL A 369 -22.43 33.17 2.41
CA VAL A 369 -22.29 32.38 3.64
C VAL A 369 -22.04 30.91 3.33
N CYS A 370 -22.83 30.30 2.43
CA CYS A 370 -22.65 28.91 2.00
C CYS A 370 -21.24 28.67 1.42
N GLN A 371 -20.73 29.61 0.62
CA GLN A 371 -19.38 29.50 0.05
C GLN A 371 -18.29 29.55 1.13
N LEU A 372 -18.38 30.48 2.08
CA LEU A 372 -17.42 30.60 3.17
C LEU A 372 -17.46 29.37 4.09
N GLU A 373 -18.64 28.86 4.39
CA GLU A 373 -18.80 27.63 5.18
C GLU A 373 -18.25 26.41 4.45
N HIS A 374 -18.46 26.30 3.13
CA HIS A 374 -17.87 25.23 2.33
C HIS A 374 -16.34 25.29 2.33
N GLN A 375 -15.75 26.48 2.17
CA GLN A 375 -14.30 26.67 2.24
C GLN A 375 -13.73 26.30 3.62
N LEU A 376 -14.42 26.68 4.69
CA LEU A 376 -14.01 26.31 6.04
C LEU A 376 -14.14 24.80 6.24
N PHE A 377 -15.26 24.20 5.81
CA PHE A 377 -15.50 22.76 5.90
C PHE A 377 -14.43 21.96 5.15
N TYR A 378 -14.04 22.40 3.95
CA TYR A 378 -12.95 21.80 3.17
C TYR A 378 -11.62 21.76 3.94
N HIS A 379 -11.34 22.75 4.80
CA HIS A 379 -10.13 22.74 5.63
C HIS A 379 -10.15 21.65 6.72
N PHE A 380 -11.32 21.21 7.17
CA PHE A 380 -11.47 20.10 8.13
C PHE A 380 -11.60 18.74 7.42
N PHE A 381 -12.38 18.69 6.33
CA PHE A 381 -12.81 17.45 5.68
C PHE A 381 -12.68 17.53 4.14
N PRO A 382 -11.46 17.43 3.57
CA PRO A 382 -11.24 17.52 2.12
C PRO A 382 -11.95 16.44 1.29
N SER A 383 -12.15 15.25 1.86
CA SER A 383 -12.80 14.15 1.16
C SER A 383 -14.32 14.26 1.27
N SER A 384 -14.82 14.55 2.48
CA SER A 384 -16.25 14.66 2.76
C SER A 384 -16.90 15.89 2.15
N SER A 385 -16.11 16.94 1.82
CA SER A 385 -16.62 18.16 1.18
C SER A 385 -17.18 17.92 -0.22
N LYS A 386 -16.79 16.83 -0.88
CA LYS A 386 -17.30 16.43 -2.19
C LYS A 386 -18.73 15.88 -2.10
N GLU A 387 -19.12 15.38 -0.93
CA GLU A 387 -20.45 14.86 -0.69
C GLU A 387 -21.40 15.99 -0.29
N VAL A 388 -22.45 16.19 -1.10
CA VAL A 388 -23.47 17.23 -0.88
C VAL A 388 -24.17 17.10 0.47
N SER A 389 -24.36 15.87 0.95
CA SER A 389 -25.05 15.57 2.21
C SER A 389 -24.28 16.00 3.45
N SER A 390 -22.95 16.15 3.38
CA SER A 390 -22.10 16.43 4.54
C SER A 390 -22.39 17.77 5.20
N LEU A 391 -22.80 18.77 4.41
CA LEU A 391 -23.12 20.14 4.87
C LEU A 391 -24.61 20.41 5.00
N ALA A 392 -25.49 19.48 4.60
CA ALA A 392 -26.94 19.68 4.55
C ALA A 392 -27.51 20.10 5.93
N ALA A 393 -27.01 19.49 7.02
CA ALA A 393 -27.43 19.81 8.39
C ALA A 393 -27.15 21.27 8.81
N LEU A 394 -26.19 21.95 8.16
CA LEU A 394 -25.89 23.37 8.38
C LEU A 394 -26.66 24.27 7.39
N ILE A 395 -26.70 23.90 6.11
CA ILE A 395 -27.22 24.75 5.04
C ILE A 395 -28.75 24.75 5.01
N ASP A 396 -29.40 23.59 5.15
CA ASP A 396 -30.85 23.46 5.04
C ASP A 396 -31.62 24.33 6.06
N PRO A 397 -31.21 24.42 7.34
CA PRO A 397 -31.86 25.31 8.30
C PRO A 397 -31.73 26.80 7.95
N LEU A 398 -30.59 27.21 7.38
CA LEU A 398 -30.36 28.60 6.97
C LEU A 398 -31.22 28.96 5.75
N CYS A 399 -31.26 28.06 4.76
CA CYS A 399 -32.10 28.23 3.58
C CYS A 399 -33.60 28.16 3.92
N THR A 400 -34.01 27.31 4.86
CA THR A 400 -35.39 27.25 5.36
C THR A 400 -35.80 28.59 5.96
N HIS A 401 -34.90 29.24 6.70
CA HIS A 401 -35.20 30.55 7.25
C HIS A 401 -35.41 31.64 6.19
N LEU A 402 -34.61 31.63 5.11
CA LEU A 402 -34.83 32.52 3.96
C LEU A 402 -36.23 32.30 3.37
N TYR A 403 -36.61 31.04 3.17
CA TYR A 403 -37.94 30.68 2.68
C TYR A 403 -39.06 31.19 3.61
N ASP A 404 -38.96 30.94 4.91
CA ASP A 404 -39.98 31.34 5.88
C ASP A 404 -40.14 32.86 5.97
N THR A 405 -39.08 33.61 5.66
CA THR A 405 -39.11 35.08 5.64
C THR A 405 -39.74 35.63 4.35
N LEU A 406 -39.43 35.02 3.19
CA LEU A 406 -39.92 35.50 1.90
C LEU A 406 -41.35 35.04 1.60
N ARG A 407 -41.73 33.82 2.02
CA ARG A 407 -43.02 33.22 1.69
C ARG A 407 -44.22 34.09 2.09
N PRO A 408 -44.33 34.65 3.32
CA PRO A 408 -45.45 35.51 3.67
C PRO A 408 -45.55 36.73 2.76
N LYS A 409 -44.42 37.33 2.37
CA LYS A 409 -44.41 38.50 1.48
C LYS A 409 -44.86 38.13 0.07
N ILE A 410 -44.39 37.01 -0.47
CA ILE A 410 -44.81 36.52 -1.80
C ILE A 410 -46.31 36.28 -1.82
N VAL A 411 -46.86 35.64 -0.78
CA VAL A 411 -48.30 35.34 -0.69
C VAL A 411 -49.16 36.62 -0.62
N HIS A 412 -48.66 37.70 -0.02
CA HIS A 412 -49.41 38.96 0.09
C HIS A 412 -49.17 39.90 -1.10
N GLU A 413 -48.14 39.67 -1.91
CA GLU A 413 -47.77 40.55 -3.03
C GLU A 413 -48.93 40.72 -4.01
N ALA A 414 -49.20 41.97 -4.37
CA ALA A 414 -50.29 42.35 -5.27
C ALA A 414 -49.77 42.81 -6.62
N ASN A 415 -48.56 43.35 -6.65
CA ASN A 415 -48.00 43.93 -7.85
C ASN A 415 -47.51 42.84 -8.81
N LEU A 416 -48.10 42.80 -10.01
CA LEU A 416 -47.74 41.85 -11.05
C LEU A 416 -46.32 42.09 -11.58
N ASP A 417 -45.88 43.34 -11.66
CA ASP A 417 -44.53 43.69 -12.12
C ASP A 417 -43.45 43.22 -11.14
N SER A 418 -43.71 43.34 -9.83
CA SER A 418 -42.81 42.82 -8.80
C SER A 418 -42.72 41.30 -8.79
N LEU A 419 -43.84 40.59 -9.03
CA LEU A 419 -43.83 39.13 -9.18
C LEU A 419 -43.07 38.68 -10.42
N CYS A 420 -43.25 39.40 -11.53
CA CYS A 420 -42.51 39.21 -12.76
C CYS A 420 -41.00 39.40 -12.53
N GLU A 421 -40.58 40.49 -11.87
CA GLU A 421 -39.18 40.75 -11.56
C GLU A 421 -38.56 39.65 -10.68
N LEU A 422 -39.31 39.13 -9.70
CA LEU A 422 -38.86 38.01 -8.86
C LEU A 422 -38.59 36.74 -9.65
N VAL A 423 -39.42 36.44 -10.67
CA VAL A 423 -39.17 35.31 -11.56
C VAL A 423 -37.85 35.49 -12.31
N ASP A 424 -37.57 36.68 -12.83
CA ASP A 424 -36.33 36.97 -13.55
C ASP A 424 -35.11 36.84 -12.61
N ILE A 425 -35.19 37.42 -11.41
CA ILE A 425 -34.13 37.34 -10.39
C ILE A 425 -33.83 35.88 -10.06
N LEU A 426 -34.85 35.06 -9.79
CA LEU A 426 -34.62 33.67 -9.41
C LEU A 426 -34.18 32.80 -10.59
N LYS A 427 -34.80 32.94 -11.77
CA LYS A 427 -34.55 32.08 -12.93
C LYS A 427 -33.25 32.44 -13.66
N VAL A 428 -33.02 33.74 -13.91
CA VAL A 428 -31.89 34.21 -14.72
C VAL A 428 -30.67 34.43 -13.83
N GLU A 429 -30.81 35.21 -12.77
CA GLU A 429 -29.66 35.63 -11.96
C GLU A 429 -29.21 34.54 -10.98
N MET A 430 -30.13 33.97 -10.19
CA MET A 430 -29.77 33.02 -9.14
C MET A 430 -29.57 31.60 -9.67
N LEU A 431 -30.59 31.01 -10.32
CA LEU A 431 -30.56 29.64 -10.85
C LEU A 431 -29.70 29.53 -12.12
N GLY A 432 -29.70 30.55 -12.97
CA GLY A 432 -28.97 30.57 -14.24
C GLY A 432 -27.50 30.93 -14.09
N GLU A 433 -27.19 32.15 -13.67
CA GLU A 433 -25.81 32.66 -13.68
C GLU A 433 -24.97 32.19 -12.48
N GLN A 434 -25.51 32.30 -11.26
CA GLN A 434 -24.70 32.14 -10.06
C GLN A 434 -24.54 30.69 -9.61
N LEU A 435 -25.59 29.88 -9.72
CA LEU A 435 -25.54 28.44 -9.44
C LEU A 435 -24.70 27.66 -10.44
N SER A 436 -24.67 28.07 -11.71
CA SER A 436 -23.83 27.44 -12.74
C SER A 436 -22.34 27.68 -12.51
N ARG A 437 -21.96 28.83 -11.94
CA ARG A 437 -20.55 29.17 -11.65
C ARG A 437 -20.02 28.56 -10.36
N ARG A 438 -20.89 28.18 -9.40
CA ARG A 438 -20.52 27.76 -8.03
C ARG A 438 -21.23 26.49 -7.56
N SER A 439 -21.42 25.53 -8.48
CA SER A 439 -22.35 24.41 -8.31
C SER A 439 -22.12 23.56 -7.06
N GLU A 440 -20.87 23.23 -6.71
CA GLU A 440 -20.55 22.31 -5.60
C GLU A 440 -20.93 22.86 -4.21
N SER A 441 -20.72 24.17 -3.98
CA SER A 441 -20.99 24.82 -2.69
C SER A 441 -22.46 25.16 -2.45
N LEU A 442 -23.29 25.12 -3.50
CA LEU A 442 -24.66 25.66 -3.48
C LEU A 442 -25.75 24.61 -3.75
N VAL A 443 -25.39 23.33 -3.82
CA VAL A 443 -26.36 22.27 -4.15
C VAL A 443 -27.54 22.24 -3.16
N GLY A 444 -27.30 22.48 -1.87
CA GLY A 444 -28.35 22.52 -0.84
C GLY A 444 -29.34 23.70 -0.98
N LEU A 445 -28.94 24.80 -1.63
CA LEU A 445 -29.79 25.97 -1.82
C LEU A 445 -30.81 25.78 -2.97
N ARG A 446 -30.48 24.94 -3.96
CA ARG A 446 -31.27 24.75 -5.18
C ARG A 446 -32.72 24.29 -4.93
N PRO A 447 -33.00 23.26 -4.10
CA PRO A 447 -34.37 22.81 -3.86
C PRO A 447 -35.25 23.92 -3.27
N ILE A 448 -34.68 24.78 -2.43
CA ILE A 448 -35.42 25.84 -1.74
C ILE A 448 -35.70 26.99 -2.69
N LEU A 449 -34.76 27.38 -3.56
CA LEU A 449 -35.01 28.38 -4.60
C LEU A 449 -36.07 27.91 -5.60
N LEU A 450 -36.07 26.63 -5.98
CA LEU A 450 -37.12 26.06 -6.83
C LEU A 450 -38.49 26.10 -6.15
N ARG A 451 -38.55 25.85 -4.85
CA ARG A 451 -39.79 25.98 -4.08
C ARG A 451 -40.29 27.42 -4.04
N ILE A 452 -39.41 28.39 -3.80
CA ILE A 452 -39.75 29.83 -3.83
C ILE A 452 -40.27 30.22 -5.22
N LEU A 453 -39.61 29.76 -6.28
CA LEU A 453 -40.01 30.00 -7.66
C LEU A 453 -41.41 29.42 -7.95
N GLY A 454 -41.70 28.21 -7.45
CA GLY A 454 -43.02 27.60 -7.55
C GLY A 454 -44.11 28.46 -6.88
N ASP A 455 -43.87 28.91 -5.65
CA ASP A 455 -44.81 29.79 -4.92
C ASP A 455 -45.04 31.12 -5.66
N ILE A 456 -44.00 31.68 -6.29
CA ILE A 456 -44.11 32.90 -7.12
C ILE A 456 -44.94 32.62 -8.37
N HIS A 457 -44.72 31.50 -9.07
CA HIS A 457 -45.48 31.14 -10.27
C HIS A 457 -46.97 30.93 -9.96
N GLU A 458 -47.30 30.26 -8.86
CA GLU A 458 -48.69 30.12 -8.41
C GLU A 458 -49.32 31.49 -8.14
N ARG A 459 -48.60 32.36 -7.41
CA ARG A 459 -49.08 33.71 -7.10
C ARG A 459 -49.25 34.57 -8.34
N LEU A 460 -48.30 34.53 -9.26
CA LEU A 460 -48.33 35.25 -10.53
C LEU A 460 -49.51 34.80 -11.38
N THR A 461 -49.75 33.49 -11.47
CA THR A 461 -50.89 32.91 -12.18
C THR A 461 -52.22 33.38 -11.58
N PHE A 462 -52.33 33.38 -10.25
CA PHE A 462 -53.53 33.88 -9.56
C PHE A 462 -53.76 35.37 -9.82
N ARG A 463 -52.72 36.20 -9.71
CA ARG A 463 -52.82 37.64 -9.95
C ARG A 463 -53.11 37.97 -11.42
N ALA A 464 -52.53 37.25 -12.37
CA ALA A 464 -52.84 37.38 -13.79
C ALA A 464 -54.31 37.07 -14.09
N ARG A 465 -54.87 35.98 -13.53
CA ARG A 465 -56.31 35.66 -13.67
C ARG A 465 -57.21 36.74 -13.09
N THR A 466 -56.86 37.24 -11.90
CA THR A 466 -57.60 38.32 -11.24
C THR A 466 -57.56 39.59 -12.08
N TYR A 467 -56.39 39.96 -12.61
CA TYR A 467 -56.23 41.10 -13.52
C TYR A 467 -57.07 40.94 -14.79
N ILE A 468 -57.08 39.76 -15.42
CA ILE A 468 -57.93 39.49 -16.59
C ILE A 468 -59.40 39.68 -16.24
N GLN A 469 -59.85 39.18 -15.10
CA GLN A 469 -61.25 39.27 -14.72
C GLN A 469 -61.68 40.70 -14.37
N ASP A 470 -60.86 41.42 -13.62
CA ASP A 470 -61.23 42.74 -13.07
C ASP A 470 -60.91 43.90 -14.02
N GLU A 471 -59.75 43.89 -14.68
CA GLU A 471 -59.29 45.01 -15.51
C GLU A 471 -59.69 44.90 -16.98
N ILE A 472 -59.93 43.68 -17.48
CA ILE A 472 -60.28 43.40 -18.89
C ILE A 472 -61.75 42.97 -18.99
N GLY A 473 -62.18 42.03 -18.15
CA GLY A 473 -63.54 41.49 -18.20
C GLY A 473 -64.63 42.41 -17.67
N LYS A 474 -64.33 43.20 -16.63
CA LYS A 474 -65.28 44.18 -16.04
C LYS A 474 -65.03 45.61 -16.51
N TYR A 475 -64.23 45.80 -17.55
CA TYR A 475 -63.95 47.13 -18.08
C TYR A 475 -65.23 47.80 -18.61
N ILE A 476 -65.55 48.99 -18.09
CA ILE A 476 -66.66 49.81 -18.58
C ILE A 476 -66.04 50.92 -19.44
N PRO A 477 -66.39 51.00 -20.75
CA PRO A 477 -65.87 52.04 -21.62
C PRO A 477 -66.32 53.43 -21.15
N VAL A 478 -65.41 54.40 -21.14
CA VAL A 478 -65.73 55.83 -20.94
C VAL A 478 -65.93 56.49 -22.31
N ASP A 479 -66.71 57.58 -22.40
CA ASP A 479 -66.94 58.30 -23.67
C ASP A 479 -65.62 58.76 -24.35
N GLU A 480 -64.61 59.12 -23.55
CA GLU A 480 -63.25 59.43 -24.02
C GLU A 480 -62.52 58.22 -24.63
N ASP A 481 -62.87 56.99 -24.21
CA ASP A 481 -62.26 55.77 -24.76
C ASP A 481 -62.77 55.45 -26.16
N LEU A 482 -64.00 55.89 -26.44
CA LEU A 482 -64.78 55.64 -27.64
C LEU A 482 -64.58 56.72 -28.73
N ASP A 483 -64.03 57.89 -28.37
CA ASP A 483 -63.73 59.00 -29.28
C ASP A 483 -62.46 58.73 -30.13
N TYR A 484 -62.55 57.70 -30.97
CA TYR A 484 -61.51 57.34 -31.93
C TYR A 484 -61.17 58.44 -32.96
N PRO A 485 -62.11 59.28 -33.44
CA PRO A 485 -61.79 60.41 -34.32
C PRO A 485 -60.75 61.37 -33.72
N ALA A 486 -60.95 61.83 -32.48
CA ALA A 486 -60.00 62.73 -31.82
C ALA A 486 -58.65 62.06 -31.50
N LYS A 487 -58.67 60.77 -31.12
CA LYS A 487 -57.44 59.98 -30.86
C LYS A 487 -56.56 59.81 -32.10
N LEU A 488 -57.16 59.62 -33.26
CA LEU A 488 -56.44 59.48 -34.53
C LEU A 488 -55.84 60.82 -34.98
N GLU A 489 -56.56 61.94 -34.83
CA GLU A 489 -56.04 63.28 -35.15
C GLU A 489 -54.87 63.69 -34.24
N MET A 490 -54.93 63.36 -32.94
CA MET A 490 -53.81 63.58 -32.01
C MET A 490 -52.57 62.71 -32.31
N SER A 491 -52.76 61.49 -32.81
CA SER A 491 -51.66 60.59 -33.19
C SER A 491 -50.89 61.07 -34.42
N VAL A 492 -51.59 61.74 -35.36
CA VAL A 492 -50.99 62.35 -36.55
C VAL A 492 -50.26 63.66 -36.20
N GLY A 493 -50.77 64.42 -35.23
CA GLY A 493 -50.13 65.65 -34.74
C GLY A 493 -48.90 65.44 -33.85
N SER A 494 -48.77 64.28 -33.19
CA SER A 494 -47.64 63.95 -32.29
C SER A 494 -46.45 63.30 -33.01
N ALA A 495 -46.59 62.95 -34.29
CA ALA A 495 -45.53 62.31 -35.08
C ALA A 495 -44.37 63.25 -35.46
N SER A 496 -44.48 64.56 -35.19
CA SER A 496 -43.46 65.54 -35.60
C SER A 496 -42.45 65.94 -34.54
N ASP A 497 -42.58 65.55 -33.26
CA ASP A 497 -41.58 65.85 -32.23
C ASP A 497 -41.52 64.75 -31.13
N ASN A 498 -40.32 64.17 -30.95
CA ASN A 498 -39.84 63.26 -29.88
C ASN A 498 -39.62 61.78 -30.28
N ALA A 499 -38.38 61.50 -30.71
CA ALA A 499 -37.86 60.18 -31.08
C ALA A 499 -37.19 59.42 -29.91
N VAL A 500 -37.87 59.21 -28.78
CA VAL A 500 -37.25 58.46 -27.66
C VAL A 500 -38.14 57.44 -26.95
N ASP A 501 -39.37 57.15 -27.43
CA ASP A 501 -40.21 56.14 -26.77
C ASP A 501 -41.16 55.41 -27.75
N GLU A 502 -40.60 54.73 -28.74
CA GLU A 502 -41.37 54.07 -29.83
C GLU A 502 -42.32 52.96 -29.33
N ASN A 503 -41.95 52.20 -28.29
CA ASN A 503 -42.80 51.08 -27.82
C ASN A 503 -44.01 51.50 -26.97
N SER A 504 -43.96 52.63 -26.26
CA SER A 504 -45.08 53.09 -25.42
C SER A 504 -46.14 53.87 -26.22
N SER A 505 -45.74 54.39 -27.39
CA SER A 505 -46.54 55.30 -28.22
C SER A 505 -47.61 54.59 -29.06
N HIS A 506 -47.38 53.33 -29.45
CA HIS A 506 -48.32 52.56 -30.27
C HIS A 506 -49.57 52.07 -29.52
N PHE A 507 -49.46 51.87 -28.20
CA PHE A 507 -50.57 51.36 -27.39
C PHE A 507 -51.63 52.43 -27.06
N LYS A 508 -51.27 53.72 -27.11
CA LYS A 508 -52.18 54.84 -26.79
C LYS A 508 -53.37 54.97 -27.74
N THR A 509 -53.27 54.43 -28.95
CA THR A 509 -54.35 54.45 -29.97
C THR A 509 -55.25 53.21 -29.88
N TRP A 510 -54.91 52.24 -29.04
CA TRP A 510 -55.65 50.99 -28.92
C TRP A 510 -56.76 51.09 -27.88
N TYR A 511 -57.78 50.24 -28.05
CA TYR A 511 -58.84 50.13 -27.07
C TYR A 511 -58.24 49.64 -25.73
N PRO A 512 -58.55 50.27 -24.58
CA PRO A 512 -57.87 49.99 -23.32
C PRO A 512 -57.86 48.50 -22.91
N SER A 513 -58.94 47.75 -23.17
CA SER A 513 -58.96 46.30 -22.89
C SER A 513 -57.97 45.51 -23.76
N LEU A 514 -57.75 45.93 -25.01
CA LEU A 514 -56.79 45.29 -25.93
C LEU A 514 -55.35 45.61 -25.52
N GLU A 515 -55.07 46.87 -25.19
CA GLU A 515 -53.78 47.30 -24.67
C GLU A 515 -53.41 46.54 -23.38
N LYS A 516 -54.32 46.52 -22.40
CA LYS A 516 -54.12 45.80 -21.14
C LYS A 516 -53.89 44.29 -21.36
N THR A 517 -54.59 43.68 -22.32
CA THR A 517 -54.41 42.27 -22.69
C THR A 517 -53.02 42.02 -23.25
N LEU A 518 -52.58 42.78 -24.25
CA LEU A 518 -51.30 42.58 -24.91
C LEU A 518 -50.10 42.95 -24.00
N SER A 519 -50.26 43.98 -23.16
CA SER A 519 -49.29 44.33 -22.11
C SER A 519 -49.14 43.20 -21.07
N LEU A 520 -50.24 42.60 -20.62
CA LEU A 520 -50.20 41.45 -19.72
C LEU A 520 -49.51 40.24 -20.36
N LEU A 521 -49.89 39.88 -21.60
CA LEU A 521 -49.35 38.69 -22.26
C LEU A 521 -47.87 38.84 -22.60
N SER A 522 -47.42 40.03 -23.02
CA SER A 522 -46.00 40.29 -23.26
C SER A 522 -45.17 40.14 -21.98
N LYS A 523 -45.69 40.57 -20.83
CA LYS A 523 -45.03 40.39 -19.52
C LYS A 523 -44.92 38.93 -19.11
N LEU A 524 -45.91 38.09 -19.43
CA LEU A 524 -45.99 36.69 -18.99
C LEU A 524 -45.27 35.67 -19.90
N TYR A 525 -45.07 36.01 -21.19
CA TYR A 525 -44.62 35.07 -22.24
C TYR A 525 -43.34 34.28 -21.95
N GLN A 526 -42.37 34.85 -21.20
CA GLN A 526 -41.10 34.19 -20.88
C GLN A 526 -40.97 33.73 -19.41
N ARG A 527 -41.94 34.11 -18.57
CA ARG A 527 -41.89 33.97 -17.11
C ARG A 527 -42.72 32.81 -16.59
N LEU A 528 -43.71 32.34 -17.35
CA LEU A 528 -44.53 31.19 -17.00
C LEU A 528 -44.17 29.94 -17.81
N GLU A 529 -44.62 28.77 -17.35
CA GLU A 529 -44.57 27.55 -18.14
C GLU A 529 -45.45 27.68 -19.39
N PRO A 530 -45.04 27.12 -20.55
CA PRO A 530 -45.77 27.29 -21.81
C PRO A 530 -47.23 26.85 -21.73
N THR A 531 -47.53 25.76 -21.02
CA THR A 531 -48.88 25.22 -20.85
C THR A 531 -49.78 26.18 -20.07
N VAL A 532 -49.28 26.72 -18.95
CA VAL A 532 -50.00 27.69 -18.11
C VAL A 532 -50.20 29.00 -18.86
N PHE A 533 -49.16 29.47 -19.57
CA PHE A 533 -49.25 30.67 -20.40
C PHE A 533 -50.32 30.52 -21.49
N THR A 534 -50.35 29.39 -22.21
CA THR A 534 -51.31 29.18 -23.31
C THR A 534 -52.75 29.24 -22.81
N GLY A 535 -53.04 28.60 -21.67
CA GLY A 535 -54.37 28.65 -21.06
C GLY A 535 -54.77 30.05 -20.58
N LEU A 536 -53.84 30.81 -19.99
CA LEU A 536 -54.08 32.20 -19.60
C LEU A 536 -54.27 33.11 -20.82
N ALA A 537 -53.47 32.92 -21.87
CA ALA A 537 -53.54 33.69 -23.11
C ALA A 537 -54.88 33.49 -23.82
N GLN A 538 -55.34 32.25 -23.93
CA GLN A 538 -56.66 31.95 -24.48
C GLN A 538 -57.77 32.65 -23.67
N THR A 539 -57.73 32.52 -22.33
CA THR A 539 -58.72 33.16 -21.46
C THR A 539 -58.70 34.69 -21.59
N ALA A 540 -57.51 35.30 -21.64
CA ALA A 540 -57.35 36.74 -21.78
C ALA A 540 -57.91 37.26 -23.11
N VAL A 541 -57.62 36.58 -24.22
CA VAL A 541 -58.12 36.93 -25.56
C VAL A 541 -59.63 36.75 -25.66
N GLU A 542 -60.19 35.66 -25.10
CA GLU A 542 -61.63 35.44 -25.07
C GLU A 542 -62.37 36.54 -24.29
N VAL A 543 -61.85 36.92 -23.12
CA VAL A 543 -62.42 37.98 -22.29
C VAL A 543 -62.28 39.35 -22.96
N CYS A 544 -61.14 39.64 -23.58
CA CYS A 544 -60.92 40.85 -24.36
C CYS A 544 -61.88 40.94 -25.54
N SER A 545 -62.10 39.83 -26.28
CA SER A 545 -63.03 39.78 -27.40
C SER A 545 -64.47 40.08 -26.96
N ARG A 546 -64.91 39.54 -25.81
CA ARG A 546 -66.21 39.85 -25.22
C ARG A 546 -66.34 41.31 -24.79
N SER A 547 -65.30 41.89 -24.16
CA SER A 547 -65.28 43.32 -23.80
C SER A 547 -65.40 44.22 -25.03
N ILE A 548 -64.74 43.87 -26.14
CA ILE A 548 -64.85 44.58 -27.41
C ILE A 548 -66.25 44.41 -28.02
N GLN A 549 -66.86 43.22 -27.97
CA GLN A 549 -68.22 42.99 -28.46
C GLN A 549 -69.25 43.87 -27.74
N VAL A 550 -69.18 43.95 -26.41
CA VAL A 550 -70.06 44.82 -25.61
C VAL A 550 -69.90 46.29 -26.01
N CYS A 551 -68.68 46.73 -26.31
CA CYS A 551 -68.39 48.07 -26.82
C CYS A 551 -69.00 48.32 -28.22
N VAL A 552 -68.86 47.36 -29.14
CA VAL A 552 -69.44 47.43 -30.50
C VAL A 552 -70.97 47.48 -30.46
N ASP A 553 -71.60 46.78 -29.51
CA ASP A 553 -73.06 46.80 -29.32
C ASP A 553 -73.56 48.15 -28.77
N LEU A 554 -72.71 48.94 -28.10
CA LEU A 554 -73.02 50.27 -27.54
C LEU A 554 -72.92 51.41 -28.58
N GLN A 555 -72.21 51.24 -29.71
CA GLN A 555 -71.99 52.31 -30.68
C GLN A 555 -71.87 51.78 -32.13
N TYR A 556 -73.01 51.75 -32.83
CA TYR A 556 -73.17 51.63 -34.29
C TYR A 556 -72.01 51.01 -35.10
N LEU A 557 -72.20 49.73 -35.44
CA LEU A 557 -71.52 48.78 -36.34
C LEU A 557 -70.66 49.25 -37.55
N VAL A 558 -70.60 50.53 -37.92
CA VAL A 558 -70.16 50.94 -39.27
C VAL A 558 -68.68 51.35 -39.38
N PHE A 559 -68.05 51.87 -38.32
CA PHE A 559 -66.64 52.30 -38.38
C PHE A 559 -65.62 51.23 -37.95
N PHE A 560 -65.99 50.29 -37.08
CA PHE A 560 -65.04 49.33 -36.50
C PHE A 560 -64.63 48.21 -37.47
N ILE A 561 -65.52 47.80 -38.38
CA ILE A 561 -65.24 46.77 -39.40
C ILE A 561 -64.13 47.24 -40.35
N PHE A 562 -64.05 48.54 -40.65
CA PHE A 562 -62.99 49.10 -41.49
C PHE A 562 -61.62 49.09 -40.78
N TYR A 563 -61.59 49.27 -39.46
CA TYR A 563 -60.35 49.36 -38.69
C TYR A 563 -59.68 47.97 -38.49
N VAL A 564 -60.49 46.94 -38.20
CA VAL A 564 -59.97 45.57 -38.01
C VAL A 564 -59.45 44.97 -39.32
N LEU A 565 -60.14 45.21 -40.45
CA LEU A 565 -59.71 44.70 -41.75
C LEU A 565 -58.46 45.40 -42.31
N PHE A 566 -58.24 46.68 -42.01
CA PHE A 566 -57.09 47.42 -42.54
C PHE A 566 -55.79 47.17 -41.76
N PHE A 567 -55.87 46.96 -40.44
CA PHE A 567 -54.67 46.77 -39.60
C PHE A 567 -54.20 45.32 -39.48
N PHE A 568 -55.10 44.33 -39.44
CA PHE A 568 -54.69 42.91 -39.43
C PHE A 568 -54.14 42.42 -40.77
N GLY A 569 -54.37 43.14 -41.87
CA GLY A 569 -53.83 42.81 -43.19
C GLY A 569 -52.34 43.15 -43.39
N ASN A 570 -51.71 43.89 -42.48
CA ASN A 570 -50.37 44.47 -42.68
C ASN A 570 -49.35 44.21 -41.55
N MET A 571 -49.56 43.20 -40.70
CA MET A 571 -48.53 42.77 -39.75
C MET A 571 -47.62 41.70 -40.40
N PRO A 572 -46.30 41.93 -40.56
CA PRO A 572 -45.36 40.87 -40.89
C PRO A 572 -45.20 39.94 -39.68
N MET A 573 -45.12 38.63 -39.96
CA MET A 573 -44.96 37.57 -38.95
C MET A 573 -43.86 37.90 -37.93
N LEU A 574 -44.26 37.94 -36.66
CA LEU A 574 -43.43 37.88 -35.45
C LEU A 574 -43.36 36.44 -34.96
#